data_AF-A0AAD3RE08-F1
#
_entry.id   AF-A0AAD3RE08-F1
#
_cell.length_a   1.000
_cell.length_b   1.000
_cell.length_c   1.000
_cell.angle_alpha   90.00
_cell.angle_beta   90.00
_cell.angle_gamma   90.00
#
_symmetry.space_group_name_H-M   'P 1'
#
loop_
_entity.id
_entity.type
_entity.pdbx_description
1 polymer ?
#
loop_
_entity_poly.entity_id
_entity_poly.type
_entity_poly.pdbx_seq_one_letter_code
_entity_poly.pdbx_strand_id
1 'polypeptide(L)'
;MSVEMVELSVKASEPVRPTGILQQNRVFLDFFWDLAKPDQEVRLKAVENLIQYLKTNNKADDLEYTFKRLVDGLAHTRETARPGFSLALGQVLSAFEDVSLQSILDRIKEKHNLQTVKKKLVRNAMFGNLFGVLALHQSSRLSKEPQVVLGCVQLLQSLSQHRQHLKDLPSKTMTDILNEIPEEVFEEVLLSALQTDLASAFNTPEQMQLLLVALQRFPQTLKPKKLKKLLGSSTIINADNIPKLTEVLKMAARSVKKECVLPAVVLDLLKLSLKEDSFQLFWNKAIIDGMLKEQPGPTQ
;
A
#
# COMPACT_ATOMS: atom_id res chain seq x y z
N MET A 1 -24.18 88.70 -13.09
CA MET A 1 -25.13 87.57 -12.96
C MET A 1 -24.70 86.52 -13.97
N SER A 2 -23.97 85.52 -13.50
CA SER A 2 -23.52 84.39 -14.31
C SER A 2 -23.86 83.14 -13.51
N VAL A 3 -24.80 82.36 -14.03
CA VAL A 3 -25.26 81.11 -13.43
C VAL A 3 -24.42 80.01 -14.07
N GLU A 4 -23.46 79.45 -13.33
CA GLU A 4 -22.74 78.24 -13.75
C GLU A 4 -23.62 77.01 -13.48
N MET A 5 -23.87 76.28 -14.56
CA MET A 5 -24.59 75.00 -14.57
C MET A 5 -23.69 73.92 -13.97
N VAL A 6 -24.14 73.28 -12.90
CA VAL A 6 -23.47 72.11 -12.31
C VAL A 6 -23.83 70.88 -13.14
N GLU A 7 -22.87 70.37 -13.90
CA GLU A 7 -22.97 69.05 -14.54
C GLU A 7 -22.91 67.95 -13.46
N LEU A 8 -24.01 67.20 -13.34
CA LEU A 8 -24.11 66.00 -12.54
C LEU A 8 -23.32 64.88 -13.24
N SER A 9 -22.10 64.62 -12.77
CA SER A 9 -21.30 63.48 -13.18
C SER A 9 -21.96 62.17 -12.73
N VAL A 10 -22.51 61.44 -13.71
CA VAL A 10 -23.02 60.08 -13.53
C VAL A 10 -21.83 59.17 -13.25
N LYS A 11 -21.69 58.72 -11.99
CA LYS A 11 -20.74 57.67 -11.62
C LYS A 11 -21.05 56.40 -12.41
N ALA A 12 -20.17 56.07 -13.35
CA ALA A 12 -20.15 54.77 -14.01
C ALA A 12 -20.06 53.66 -12.94
N SER A 13 -20.97 52.70 -13.01
CA SER A 13 -20.96 51.49 -12.18
C SER A 13 -19.66 50.72 -12.39
N GLU A 14 -18.90 50.52 -11.30
CA GLU A 14 -17.74 49.62 -11.31
C GLU A 14 -18.16 48.20 -11.75
N PRO A 15 -17.32 47.50 -12.52
CA PRO A 15 -17.59 46.12 -12.87
C PRO A 15 -17.57 45.26 -11.60
N VAL A 16 -18.66 44.54 -11.37
CA VAL A 16 -18.82 43.56 -10.28
C VAL A 16 -17.63 42.59 -10.32
N ARG A 17 -16.76 42.64 -9.31
CA ARG A 17 -15.62 41.72 -9.18
C ARG A 17 -16.12 40.26 -9.10
N PRO A 18 -15.41 39.28 -9.68
CA PRO A 18 -15.83 37.88 -9.71
C PRO A 18 -15.60 37.20 -8.36
N THR A 19 -16.41 37.54 -7.36
CA THR A 19 -16.37 36.96 -6.01
C THR A 19 -16.67 35.45 -6.00
N GLY A 20 -17.51 34.97 -6.92
CA GLY A 20 -17.90 33.55 -7.01
C GLY A 20 -16.75 32.60 -7.37
N ILE A 21 -15.85 32.99 -8.28
CA ILE A 21 -14.71 32.15 -8.71
C ILE A 21 -13.68 32.01 -7.58
N LEU A 22 -13.40 33.10 -6.86
CA LEU A 22 -12.49 33.09 -5.72
C LEU A 22 -13.03 32.25 -4.56
N GLN A 23 -14.35 32.25 -4.36
CA GLN A 23 -14.99 31.44 -3.32
C GLN A 23 -15.01 29.95 -3.67
N GLN A 24 -15.30 29.58 -4.92
CA GLN A 24 -15.17 28.19 -5.40
C GLN A 24 -13.74 27.66 -5.24
N ASN A 25 -12.74 28.46 -5.60
CA ASN A 25 -11.34 28.09 -5.42
C ASN A 25 -10.98 27.88 -3.93
N ARG A 26 -11.57 28.63 -3.00
CA ARG A 26 -11.37 28.40 -1.56
C ARG A 26 -11.98 27.08 -1.10
N VAL A 27 -13.23 26.80 -1.48
CA VAL A 27 -13.91 25.55 -1.15
C VAL A 27 -13.15 24.34 -1.68
N PHE A 28 -12.63 24.42 -2.91
CA PHE A 28 -11.77 23.39 -3.48
C PHE A 28 -10.51 23.12 -2.66
N LEU A 29 -9.85 24.18 -2.17
CA LEU A 29 -8.65 24.06 -1.34
C LEU A 29 -8.94 23.51 0.06
N ASP A 30 -10.12 23.81 0.61
CA ASP A 30 -10.53 23.36 1.95
C ASP A 30 -10.67 21.83 2.01
N PHE A 31 -11.02 21.16 0.91
CA PHE A 31 -11.06 19.70 0.87
C PHE A 31 -9.72 19.07 1.27
N PHE A 32 -8.59 19.60 0.80
CA PHE A 32 -7.27 19.07 1.15
C PHE A 32 -6.89 19.32 2.61
N TRP A 33 -7.40 20.40 3.21
CA TRP A 33 -7.25 20.65 4.64
C TRP A 33 -8.05 19.65 5.47
N ASP A 34 -9.26 19.33 5.02
CA ASP A 34 -10.14 18.37 5.68
C ASP A 34 -9.61 16.93 5.58
N LEU A 35 -8.96 16.55 4.47
CA LEU A 35 -8.28 15.26 4.34
C LEU A 35 -7.18 15.04 5.41
N ALA A 36 -6.59 16.12 5.93
CA ALA A 36 -5.53 16.05 6.94
C ALA A 36 -6.06 16.04 8.38
N LYS A 37 -7.39 16.12 8.60
CA LYS A 37 -8.00 16.10 9.94
C LYS A 37 -8.00 14.68 10.53
N PRO A 38 -7.90 14.54 11.86
CA PRO A 38 -7.89 13.24 12.53
C PRO A 38 -9.27 12.57 12.54
N ASP A 39 -10.35 13.33 12.38
CA ASP A 39 -11.72 12.84 12.31
C ASP A 39 -11.98 12.05 11.00
N GLN A 40 -12.48 10.82 11.12
CA GLN A 40 -12.72 9.96 9.96
C GLN A 40 -13.90 10.43 9.10
N GLU A 41 -15.00 10.86 9.69
CA GLU A 41 -16.18 11.29 8.95
C GLU A 41 -15.89 12.54 8.13
N VAL A 42 -15.13 13.48 8.72
CA VAL A 42 -14.70 14.70 8.02
C VAL A 42 -13.82 14.34 6.82
N ARG A 43 -12.88 13.40 6.97
CA ARG A 43 -12.04 12.95 5.84
C ARG A 43 -12.87 12.30 4.73
N LEU A 44 -13.77 11.39 5.08
CA LEU A 44 -14.60 10.68 4.09
C LEU A 44 -15.48 11.67 3.31
N LYS A 45 -16.13 12.60 4.01
CA LYS A 45 -16.94 13.64 3.39
C LYS A 45 -16.11 14.56 2.49
N ALA A 46 -14.86 14.86 2.87
CA ALA A 46 -13.96 15.65 2.03
C ALA A 46 -13.57 14.92 0.74
N VAL A 47 -13.37 13.59 0.78
CA VAL A 47 -13.11 12.79 -0.44
C VAL A 47 -14.32 12.82 -1.37
N GLU A 48 -15.52 12.58 -0.85
CA GLU A 48 -16.77 12.60 -1.63
C GLU A 48 -16.99 13.97 -2.28
N ASN A 49 -16.86 15.05 -1.50
CA ASN A 49 -17.03 16.41 -1.99
C ASN A 49 -15.98 16.78 -3.04
N LEU A 50 -14.72 16.37 -2.86
CA LEU A 50 -13.64 16.60 -3.83
C LEU A 50 -13.96 15.93 -5.18
N ILE A 51 -14.39 14.66 -5.17
CA ILE A 51 -14.74 13.93 -6.39
C ILE A 51 -15.96 14.58 -7.06
N GLN A 52 -16.98 14.94 -6.30
CA GLN A 52 -18.16 15.61 -6.83
C GLN A 52 -17.81 16.96 -7.46
N TYR A 53 -16.95 17.74 -6.81
CA TYR A 53 -16.47 19.03 -7.32
C TYR A 53 -15.73 18.85 -8.66
N LEU A 54 -14.81 17.87 -8.74
CA LEU A 54 -14.05 17.60 -9.95
C LEU A 54 -14.93 17.13 -11.11
N LYS A 55 -15.91 16.25 -10.84
CA LYS A 55 -16.88 15.78 -11.85
C LYS A 55 -17.77 16.91 -12.37
N THR A 56 -18.16 17.85 -11.50
CA THR A 56 -19.07 18.94 -11.85
C THR A 56 -18.37 20.03 -12.66
N ASN A 57 -17.15 20.41 -12.28
CA ASN A 57 -16.44 21.51 -12.91
C ASN A 57 -15.61 21.08 -14.12
N ASN A 58 -15.21 19.81 -14.20
CA ASN A 58 -14.43 19.19 -15.28
C ASN A 58 -13.27 20.05 -15.83
N LYS A 59 -12.55 20.73 -14.93
CA LYS A 59 -11.37 21.54 -15.28
C LYS A 59 -10.13 20.68 -15.18
N ALA A 60 -9.42 20.49 -16.30
CA ALA A 60 -8.17 19.72 -16.34
C ALA A 60 -7.13 20.25 -15.33
N ASP A 61 -7.05 21.57 -15.15
CA ASP A 61 -6.13 22.20 -14.20
C ASP A 61 -6.45 21.84 -12.73
N ASP A 62 -7.74 21.76 -12.36
CA ASP A 62 -8.15 21.38 -11.01
C ASP A 62 -7.84 19.90 -10.73
N LEU A 63 -7.99 19.04 -11.75
CA LEU A 63 -7.66 17.62 -11.64
C LEU A 63 -6.14 17.41 -11.50
N GLU A 64 -5.34 18.07 -12.34
CA GLU A 64 -3.87 18.03 -12.25
C GLU A 64 -3.38 18.59 -10.90
N TYR A 65 -3.97 19.69 -10.45
CA TYR A 65 -3.69 20.24 -9.12
C TYR A 65 -4.03 19.26 -8.00
N THR A 66 -5.16 18.56 -8.12
CA THR A 66 -5.57 17.53 -7.17
C THR A 66 -4.53 16.43 -7.09
N PHE A 67 -4.11 15.84 -8.21
CA PHE A 67 -3.09 14.79 -8.20
C PHE A 67 -1.78 15.25 -7.56
N LYS A 68 -1.32 16.46 -7.92
CA LYS A 68 -0.13 17.05 -7.30
C LYS A 68 -0.27 17.17 -5.79
N ARG A 69 -1.40 17.67 -5.28
CA ARG A 69 -1.65 17.83 -3.85
C ARG A 69 -1.77 16.51 -3.12
N LEU A 70 -2.45 15.53 -3.71
CA LEU A 70 -2.63 14.22 -3.12
C LEU A 70 -1.31 13.47 -3.04
N VAL A 71 -0.51 13.47 -4.11
CA VAL A 71 0.83 12.84 -4.13
C VAL A 71 1.77 13.48 -3.10
N ASP A 72 1.75 14.82 -2.98
CA ASP A 72 2.51 15.54 -1.95
C ASP A 72 2.06 15.16 -0.53
N GLY A 73 0.74 14.98 -0.34
CA GLY A 73 0.13 14.60 0.93
C GLY A 73 0.41 13.17 1.40
N LEU A 74 0.87 12.26 0.52
CA LEU A 74 1.22 10.89 0.92
C LEU A 74 2.36 10.84 1.96
N ALA A 75 3.29 11.80 1.88
CA ALA A 75 4.43 11.95 2.79
C ALA A 75 4.18 13.00 3.88
N HIS A 76 2.92 13.28 4.22
CA HIS A 76 2.56 14.29 5.20
C HIS A 76 3.27 14.08 6.55
N THR A 77 3.65 15.17 7.21
CA THR A 77 4.39 15.14 8.48
C THR A 77 3.56 14.52 9.61
N ARG A 78 2.26 14.87 9.67
CA ARG A 78 1.28 14.24 10.56
C ARG A 78 0.95 12.84 10.06
N GLU A 79 1.24 11.83 10.88
CA GLU A 79 1.02 10.41 10.54
C GLU A 79 -0.46 10.11 10.28
N THR A 80 -1.37 10.74 11.03
CA THR A 80 -2.83 10.58 10.90
C THR A 80 -3.42 11.10 9.59
N ALA A 81 -2.70 11.99 8.88
CA ALA A 81 -3.17 12.55 7.61
C ALA A 81 -2.86 11.65 6.42
N ARG A 82 -1.78 10.85 6.47
CA ARG A 82 -1.30 10.06 5.33
C ARG A 82 -2.34 9.07 4.78
N PRO A 83 -3.09 8.34 5.63
CA PRO A 83 -4.16 7.46 5.14
C PRO A 83 -5.28 8.22 4.42
N GLY A 84 -5.59 9.45 4.86
CA GLY A 84 -6.60 10.31 4.22
C GLY A 84 -6.22 10.69 2.79
N PHE A 85 -4.97 11.11 2.58
CA PHE A 85 -4.45 11.41 1.25
C PHE A 85 -4.34 10.17 0.36
N SER A 86 -3.94 9.03 0.91
CA SER A 86 -3.88 7.74 0.21
C SER A 86 -5.26 7.31 -0.30
N LEU A 87 -6.26 7.34 0.59
CA LEU A 87 -7.64 7.00 0.24
C LEU A 87 -8.20 7.95 -0.81
N ALA A 88 -8.02 9.26 -0.62
CA ALA A 88 -8.48 10.27 -1.57
C ALA A 88 -7.88 10.03 -2.98
N LEU A 89 -6.57 9.72 -3.06
CA LEU A 89 -5.91 9.43 -4.32
C LEU A 89 -6.49 8.17 -4.98
N GLY A 90 -6.70 7.09 -4.23
CA GLY A 90 -7.30 5.87 -4.75
C GLY A 90 -8.72 6.09 -5.27
N GLN A 91 -9.56 6.84 -4.53
CA GLN A 91 -10.93 7.14 -4.94
C GLN A 91 -11.00 8.08 -6.15
N VAL A 92 -10.12 9.08 -6.26
CA VAL A 92 -10.01 9.92 -7.46
C VAL A 92 -9.56 9.08 -8.65
N LEU A 93 -8.58 8.19 -8.51
CA LEU A 93 -8.14 7.30 -9.60
C LEU A 93 -9.23 6.31 -10.04
N SER A 94 -10.06 5.86 -9.10
CA SER A 94 -11.23 5.03 -9.39
C SER A 94 -12.30 5.82 -10.15
N ALA A 95 -12.53 7.07 -9.78
CA ALA A 95 -13.54 7.93 -10.40
C ALA A 95 -13.14 8.46 -11.80
N PHE A 96 -11.85 8.59 -12.09
CA PHE A 96 -11.30 9.13 -13.34
C PHE A 96 -10.45 8.08 -14.06
N GLU A 97 -11.10 7.16 -14.76
CA GLU A 97 -10.44 6.03 -15.43
C GLU A 97 -9.49 6.44 -16.57
N ASP A 98 -9.72 7.60 -17.19
CA ASP A 98 -8.87 8.13 -18.27
C ASP A 98 -7.43 8.46 -17.82
N VAL A 99 -7.23 8.63 -16.52
CA VAL A 99 -5.91 8.93 -15.96
C VAL A 99 -5.08 7.66 -15.87
N SER A 100 -3.89 7.67 -16.47
CA SER A 100 -2.94 6.54 -16.42
C SER A 100 -2.41 6.29 -15.01
N LEU A 101 -2.56 5.06 -14.50
CA LEU A 101 -1.95 4.66 -13.23
C LEU A 101 -0.41 4.71 -13.29
N GLN A 102 0.18 4.37 -14.44
CA GLN A 102 1.62 4.46 -14.65
C GLN A 102 2.14 5.89 -14.45
N SER A 103 1.46 6.91 -15.00
CA SER A 103 1.83 8.31 -14.79
C SER A 103 1.82 8.71 -13.30
N ILE A 104 0.83 8.24 -12.54
CA ILE A 104 0.74 8.51 -11.10
C ILE A 104 1.82 7.77 -10.33
N LEU A 105 2.11 6.51 -10.67
CA LEU A 105 3.21 5.75 -10.07
C LEU A 105 4.56 6.45 -10.27
N ASP A 106 4.81 6.96 -11.48
CA ASP A 106 6.05 7.68 -11.79
C ASP A 106 6.16 8.99 -11.01
N ARG A 107 5.06 9.75 -10.87
CA ARG A 107 5.00 10.94 -10.01
C ARG A 107 5.27 10.62 -8.54
N ILE A 108 4.74 9.50 -8.03
CA ILE A 108 5.00 9.04 -6.66
C ILE A 108 6.51 8.74 -6.49
N LYS A 109 7.09 7.96 -7.42
CA LYS A 109 8.51 7.60 -7.40
C LYS A 109 9.41 8.82 -7.48
N GLU A 110 9.09 9.78 -8.34
CA GLU A 110 9.84 11.02 -8.48
C GLU A 110 9.77 11.87 -7.20
N LYS A 111 8.55 12.12 -6.70
CA LYS A 111 8.34 12.99 -5.54
C LYS A 111 8.97 12.41 -4.27
N HIS A 112 8.86 11.10 -4.09
CA HIS A 112 9.29 10.40 -2.88
C HIS A 112 10.58 9.58 -3.09
N ASN A 113 11.43 9.99 -4.03
CA ASN A 113 12.68 9.31 -4.30
C ASN A 113 13.64 9.39 -3.09
N LEU A 114 13.99 8.23 -2.52
CA LEU A 114 14.79 8.13 -1.30
C LEU A 114 16.22 8.68 -1.45
N GLN A 115 16.74 8.78 -2.67
CA GLN A 115 18.10 9.28 -2.95
C GLN A 115 18.15 10.81 -3.04
N THR A 116 17.08 11.45 -3.50
CA THR A 116 17.05 12.91 -3.74
C THR A 116 16.46 13.69 -2.57
N VAL A 117 15.59 13.06 -1.78
CA VAL A 117 14.96 13.73 -0.63
C VAL A 117 15.98 14.06 0.47
N LYS A 118 15.74 15.18 1.15
CA LYS A 118 16.55 15.59 2.31
C LYS A 118 16.55 14.48 3.36
N LYS A 119 17.70 14.22 4.00
CA LYS A 119 17.86 13.17 5.04
C LYS A 119 16.76 13.16 6.10
N LYS A 120 16.29 14.33 6.55
CA LYS A 120 15.21 14.47 7.54
C LYS A 120 13.83 14.01 7.06
N LEU A 121 13.61 13.98 5.75
CA LEU A 121 12.34 13.62 5.11
C LEU A 121 12.34 12.20 4.52
N VAL A 122 13.46 11.47 4.59
CA VAL A 122 13.56 10.10 4.07
C VAL A 122 12.48 9.19 4.65
N ARG A 123 12.23 9.27 5.97
CA ARG A 123 11.15 8.50 6.61
C ARG A 123 9.77 8.85 6.02
N ASN A 124 9.52 10.13 5.78
CA ASN A 124 8.25 10.58 5.19
C ASN A 124 8.11 10.10 3.75
N ALA A 125 9.18 10.15 2.97
CA ALA A 125 9.21 9.64 1.59
C ALA A 125 8.99 8.11 1.55
N MET A 126 9.53 7.35 2.51
CA MET A 126 9.23 5.91 2.64
C MET A 126 7.73 5.67 2.82
N PHE A 127 7.07 6.43 3.71
CA PHE A 127 5.61 6.36 3.86
C PHE A 127 4.88 6.88 2.61
N GLY A 128 5.39 7.92 1.94
CA GLY A 128 4.83 8.46 0.71
C GLY A 128 4.75 7.41 -0.39
N ASN A 129 5.83 6.63 -0.58
CA ASN A 129 5.84 5.51 -1.52
C ASN A 129 4.86 4.40 -1.10
N LEU A 130 4.86 4.00 0.17
CA LEU A 130 3.96 2.96 0.68
C LEU A 130 2.47 3.34 0.49
N PHE A 131 2.09 4.54 0.94
CA PHE A 131 0.73 5.05 0.79
C PHE A 131 0.35 5.34 -0.67
N GLY A 132 1.33 5.65 -1.52
CA GLY A 132 1.14 5.75 -2.96
C GLY A 132 0.76 4.41 -3.59
N VAL A 133 1.49 3.34 -3.26
CA VAL A 133 1.15 1.99 -3.73
C VAL A 133 -0.21 1.54 -3.17
N LEU A 134 -0.50 1.83 -1.90
CA LEU A 134 -1.83 1.57 -1.31
C LEU A 134 -2.94 2.31 -2.05
N ALA A 135 -2.72 3.56 -2.46
CA ALA A 135 -3.70 4.33 -3.23
C ALA A 135 -3.96 3.70 -4.61
N LEU A 136 -2.89 3.27 -5.30
CA LEU A 136 -3.01 2.58 -6.59
C LEU A 136 -3.77 1.26 -6.44
N HIS A 137 -3.49 0.48 -5.37
CA HIS A 137 -4.22 -0.73 -5.05
C HIS A 137 -5.71 -0.44 -4.78
N GLN A 138 -6.02 0.54 -3.93
CA GLN A 138 -7.39 0.94 -3.57
C GLN A 138 -8.21 1.51 -4.74
N SER A 139 -7.58 1.86 -5.87
CA SER A 139 -8.31 2.25 -7.08
C SER A 139 -9.06 1.09 -7.74
N SER A 140 -8.76 -0.16 -7.35
CA SER A 140 -9.28 -1.41 -7.95
C SER A 140 -9.03 -1.55 -9.45
N ARG A 141 -8.12 -0.74 -10.00
CA ARG A 141 -7.70 -0.75 -11.41
C ARG A 141 -6.41 -1.53 -11.64
N LEU A 142 -5.66 -1.81 -10.58
CA LEU A 142 -4.31 -2.38 -10.64
C LEU A 142 -4.27 -3.75 -11.36
N SER A 143 -5.30 -4.58 -11.21
CA SER A 143 -5.41 -5.89 -11.87
C SER A 143 -5.46 -5.82 -13.40
N LYS A 144 -5.80 -4.66 -13.97
CA LYS A 144 -5.88 -4.43 -15.42
C LYS A 144 -4.57 -3.92 -16.03
N GLU A 145 -3.60 -3.51 -15.20
CA GLU A 145 -2.35 -2.88 -15.66
C GLU A 145 -1.10 -3.63 -15.11
N PRO A 146 -0.68 -4.74 -15.76
CA PRO A 146 0.39 -5.63 -15.24
C PRO A 146 1.73 -4.92 -14.98
N GLN A 147 2.09 -3.96 -15.82
CA GLN A 147 3.34 -3.20 -15.69
C GLN A 147 3.34 -2.28 -14.46
N VAL A 148 2.18 -1.73 -14.10
CA VAL A 148 2.02 -0.91 -12.88
C VAL A 148 2.11 -1.80 -11.65
N VAL A 149 1.54 -3.01 -11.70
CA VAL A 149 1.66 -4.01 -10.63
C VAL A 149 3.14 -4.33 -10.37
N LEU A 150 3.92 -4.59 -11.43
CA LEU A 150 5.37 -4.81 -11.34
C LEU A 150 6.07 -3.64 -10.63
N GLY A 151 5.82 -2.42 -11.10
CA GLY A 151 6.44 -1.22 -10.56
C GLY A 151 6.07 -0.97 -9.10
N CYS A 152 4.85 -1.34 -8.68
CA CYS A 152 4.41 -1.30 -7.29
C CYS A 152 5.15 -2.33 -6.43
N VAL A 153 5.22 -3.58 -6.89
CA VAL A 153 5.91 -4.67 -6.16
C VAL A 153 7.41 -4.38 -6.01
N GLN A 154 8.08 -3.93 -7.07
CA GLN A 154 9.49 -3.53 -7.00
C GLN A 154 9.73 -2.39 -6.02
N LEU A 155 8.82 -1.42 -5.97
CA LEU A 155 8.89 -0.34 -4.99
C LEU A 155 8.73 -0.89 -3.57
N LEU A 156 7.76 -1.78 -3.32
CA LEU A 156 7.56 -2.42 -2.01
C LEU A 156 8.74 -3.30 -1.59
N GLN A 157 9.39 -4.01 -2.52
CA GLN A 157 10.62 -4.77 -2.27
C GLN A 157 11.75 -3.84 -1.80
N SER A 158 11.92 -2.67 -2.44
CA SER A 158 12.93 -1.68 -2.01
C SER A 158 12.63 -1.15 -0.59
N LEU A 159 11.35 -0.92 -0.27
CA LEU A 159 10.90 -0.45 1.03
C LEU A 159 11.01 -1.52 2.13
N SER A 160 10.92 -2.80 1.78
CA SER A 160 11.02 -3.93 2.72
C SER A 160 12.39 -4.01 3.40
N GLN A 161 13.43 -3.41 2.80
CA GLN A 161 14.76 -3.29 3.41
C GLN A 161 14.79 -2.32 4.60
N HIS A 162 13.77 -1.46 4.75
CA HIS A 162 13.69 -0.42 5.77
C HIS A 162 12.71 -0.78 6.91
N ARG A 163 12.81 -2.02 7.42
CA ARG A 163 11.93 -2.57 8.48
C ARG A 163 11.84 -1.70 9.74
N GLN A 164 12.91 -1.00 10.09
CA GLN A 164 12.94 -0.10 11.26
C GLN A 164 11.89 1.03 11.20
N HIS A 165 11.43 1.40 9.99
CA HIS A 165 10.46 2.47 9.79
C HIS A 165 9.09 1.96 9.38
N LEU A 166 9.04 0.98 8.48
CA LEU A 166 7.79 0.50 7.88
C LEU A 166 7.29 -0.83 8.44
N LYS A 167 8.05 -1.47 9.35
CA LYS A 167 7.74 -2.79 9.92
C LYS A 167 7.44 -3.82 8.83
N ASP A 168 6.25 -4.44 8.88
CA ASP A 168 5.75 -5.46 7.97
C ASP A 168 4.76 -4.90 6.92
N LEU A 169 4.54 -3.58 6.90
CA LEU A 169 3.56 -2.96 6.00
C LEU A 169 3.86 -3.23 4.51
N PRO A 170 5.10 -3.12 4.00
CA PRO A 170 5.34 -3.38 2.58
C PRO A 170 4.99 -4.81 2.17
N SER A 171 5.31 -5.78 3.03
CA SER A 171 5.01 -7.19 2.77
C SER A 171 3.52 -7.51 2.88
N LYS A 172 2.80 -6.86 3.82
CA LYS A 172 1.33 -6.92 3.87
C LYS A 172 0.71 -6.37 2.59
N THR A 173 1.15 -5.19 2.12
CA THR A 173 0.65 -4.62 0.88
C THR A 173 0.96 -5.48 -0.35
N MET A 174 2.14 -6.12 -0.41
CA MET A 174 2.43 -7.10 -1.47
C MET A 174 1.45 -8.28 -1.42
N THR A 175 1.13 -8.76 -0.21
CA THR A 175 0.17 -9.85 -0.01
C THR A 175 -1.24 -9.46 -0.43
N ASP A 176 -1.67 -8.24 -0.11
CA ASP A 176 -2.97 -7.69 -0.53
C ASP A 176 -3.07 -7.63 -2.05
N ILE A 177 -2.03 -7.12 -2.72
CA ILE A 177 -1.94 -7.09 -4.19
C ILE A 177 -2.04 -8.51 -4.78
N LEU A 178 -1.31 -9.48 -4.22
CA LEU A 178 -1.40 -10.88 -4.68
C LEU A 178 -2.80 -11.47 -4.52
N ASN A 179 -3.59 -11.00 -3.57
CA ASN A 179 -4.96 -11.46 -3.38
C ASN A 179 -5.94 -10.88 -4.40
N GLU A 180 -5.60 -9.78 -5.09
CA GLU A 180 -6.50 -9.12 -6.05
C GLU A 180 -6.14 -9.39 -7.52
N ILE A 181 -4.91 -9.78 -7.81
CA ILE A 181 -4.47 -10.02 -9.20
C ILE A 181 -4.90 -11.41 -9.72
N PRO A 182 -5.10 -11.53 -11.05
CA PRO A 182 -5.35 -12.81 -11.70
C PRO A 182 -4.05 -13.64 -11.87
N GLU A 183 -4.19 -14.95 -12.12
CA GLU A 183 -3.06 -15.89 -12.19
C GLU A 183 -2.12 -15.57 -13.37
N GLU A 184 -2.67 -15.11 -14.48
CA GLU A 184 -1.92 -14.75 -15.68
C GLU A 184 -0.93 -13.60 -15.41
N VAL A 185 -1.40 -12.55 -14.72
CA VAL A 185 -0.57 -11.40 -14.34
C VAL A 185 0.54 -11.81 -13.37
N PHE A 186 0.24 -12.74 -12.46
CA PHE A 186 1.23 -13.27 -11.55
C PHE A 186 2.34 -14.03 -12.31
N GLU A 187 1.98 -14.94 -13.23
CA GLU A 187 2.96 -15.75 -13.97
C GLU A 187 3.79 -14.91 -14.94
N GLU A 188 3.16 -14.00 -15.69
CA GLU A 188 3.82 -13.19 -16.71
C GLU A 188 4.81 -12.18 -16.12
N VAL A 189 4.42 -11.51 -15.03
CA VAL A 189 5.10 -10.29 -14.61
C VAL A 189 5.67 -10.39 -13.19
N LEU A 190 4.94 -10.95 -12.23
CA LEU A 190 5.36 -10.92 -10.83
C LEU A 190 6.25 -12.10 -10.42
N LEU A 191 6.09 -13.26 -11.04
CA LEU A 191 6.84 -14.46 -10.65
C LEU A 191 8.35 -14.25 -10.76
N SER A 192 8.80 -13.57 -11.82
CA SER A 192 10.21 -13.22 -12.01
C SER A 192 10.70 -12.19 -10.99
N ALA A 193 9.90 -11.17 -10.71
CA ALA A 193 10.23 -10.12 -9.75
C ALA A 193 10.30 -10.63 -8.31
N LEU A 194 9.36 -11.50 -7.92
CA LEU A 194 9.25 -12.06 -6.57
C LEU A 194 10.10 -13.31 -6.37
N GLN A 195 10.78 -13.82 -7.39
CA GLN A 195 11.51 -15.09 -7.32
C GLN A 195 12.47 -15.14 -6.13
N THR A 196 13.21 -14.05 -5.88
CA THR A 196 14.17 -13.96 -4.77
C THR A 196 13.48 -13.96 -3.41
N ASP A 197 12.34 -13.28 -3.28
CA ASP A 197 11.55 -13.27 -2.04
C ASP A 197 10.93 -14.63 -1.75
N LEU A 198 10.38 -15.28 -2.77
CA LEU A 198 9.79 -16.61 -2.67
C LEU A 198 10.86 -17.67 -2.34
N ALA A 199 12.06 -17.59 -2.93
CA ALA A 199 13.18 -18.46 -2.59
C ALA A 199 13.68 -18.25 -1.15
N SER A 200 13.49 -17.04 -0.61
CA SER A 200 13.89 -16.65 0.74
C SER A 200 12.78 -16.86 1.79
N ALA A 201 11.72 -17.60 1.47
CA ALA A 201 10.53 -17.75 2.33
C ALA A 201 10.83 -18.14 3.78
N PHE A 202 11.88 -18.94 4.00
CA PHE A 202 12.26 -19.41 5.34
C PHE A 202 13.06 -18.39 6.18
N ASN A 203 13.39 -17.21 5.66
CA ASN A 203 14.21 -16.23 6.37
C ASN A 203 13.37 -15.34 7.30
N THR A 204 12.14 -15.01 6.91
CA THR A 204 11.27 -14.10 7.68
C THR A 204 9.81 -14.53 7.62
N PRO A 205 9.01 -14.28 8.67
CA PRO A 205 7.57 -14.57 8.67
C PRO A 205 6.82 -13.96 7.49
N GLU A 206 7.22 -12.77 7.05
CA GLU A 206 6.55 -12.05 5.97
C GLU A 206 6.84 -12.66 4.60
N GLN A 207 8.08 -13.10 4.35
CA GLN A 207 8.42 -13.83 3.13
C GLN A 207 7.74 -15.19 3.08
N MET A 208 7.62 -15.86 4.23
CA MET A 208 6.86 -17.09 4.35
C MET A 208 5.38 -16.85 4.04
N GLN A 209 4.77 -15.81 4.61
CA GLN A 209 3.38 -15.44 4.33
C GLN A 209 3.15 -15.16 2.85
N LEU A 210 4.07 -14.44 2.21
CA LEU A 210 4.00 -14.13 0.77
C LEU A 210 3.96 -15.41 -0.07
N LEU A 211 4.81 -16.38 0.24
CA LEU A 211 4.83 -17.68 -0.44
C LEU A 211 3.54 -18.48 -0.21
N LEU A 212 3.03 -18.52 1.03
CA LEU A 212 1.80 -19.25 1.35
C LEU A 212 0.59 -18.68 0.60
N VAL A 213 0.49 -17.35 0.52
CA VAL A 213 -0.59 -16.68 -0.21
C VAL A 213 -0.45 -16.93 -1.70
N ALA A 214 0.75 -16.84 -2.26
CA ALA A 214 0.99 -17.17 -3.66
C ALA A 214 0.60 -18.62 -3.98
N LEU A 215 0.89 -19.59 -3.10
CA LEU A 215 0.48 -20.99 -3.28
C LEU A 215 -1.02 -21.19 -3.19
N GLN A 216 -1.69 -20.45 -2.31
CA GLN A 216 -3.14 -20.53 -2.17
C GLN A 216 -3.86 -19.93 -3.38
N ARG A 217 -3.34 -18.82 -3.94
CA ARG A 217 -3.96 -18.11 -5.06
C ARG A 217 -3.59 -18.68 -6.43
N PHE A 218 -2.37 -19.20 -6.59
CA PHE A 218 -1.81 -19.65 -7.88
C PHE A 218 -1.29 -21.11 -7.84
N PRO A 219 -2.14 -22.09 -7.47
CA PRO A 219 -1.73 -23.48 -7.34
C PRO A 219 -1.31 -24.12 -8.68
N GLN A 220 -1.81 -23.61 -9.83
CA GLN A 220 -1.46 -24.15 -11.15
C GLN A 220 -0.09 -23.65 -11.61
N THR A 221 0.24 -22.40 -11.28
CA THR A 221 1.54 -21.81 -11.58
C THR A 221 2.64 -22.41 -10.70
N LEU A 222 2.41 -22.51 -9.39
CA LEU A 222 3.39 -22.94 -8.39
C LEU A 222 3.37 -24.46 -8.13
N LYS A 223 3.44 -25.26 -9.21
CA LYS A 223 3.50 -26.73 -9.11
C LYS A 223 4.73 -27.22 -8.33
N PRO A 224 4.71 -28.46 -7.80
CA PRO A 224 5.83 -29.05 -7.05
C PRO A 224 7.19 -28.99 -7.77
N LYS A 225 7.21 -29.03 -9.10
CA LYS A 225 8.44 -28.87 -9.90
C LYS A 225 9.03 -27.46 -9.77
N LYS A 226 8.20 -26.41 -9.80
CA LYS A 226 8.65 -25.02 -9.61
C LYS A 226 9.06 -24.79 -8.15
N LEU A 227 8.31 -25.34 -7.18
CA LEU A 227 8.69 -25.31 -5.77
C LEU A 227 10.06 -25.96 -5.53
N LYS A 228 10.32 -27.12 -6.13
CA LYS A 228 11.63 -27.79 -6.04
C LYS A 228 12.77 -26.92 -6.58
N LYS A 229 12.52 -26.14 -7.64
CA LYS A 229 13.50 -25.20 -8.19
C LYS A 229 13.70 -23.97 -7.28
N LEU A 230 12.66 -23.50 -6.61
CA LEU A 230 12.71 -22.30 -5.75
C LEU A 230 13.28 -22.59 -4.36
N LEU A 231 12.82 -23.67 -3.72
CA LEU A 231 13.09 -24.00 -2.31
C LEU A 231 13.96 -25.25 -2.13
N GLY A 232 14.34 -25.92 -3.22
CA GLY A 232 15.05 -27.20 -3.18
C GLY A 232 14.16 -28.41 -2.83
N SER A 233 12.89 -28.19 -2.49
CA SER A 233 11.94 -29.20 -2.02
C SER A 233 10.59 -29.09 -2.74
N SER A 234 9.90 -30.22 -2.93
CA SER A 234 8.61 -30.28 -3.61
C SER A 234 7.42 -29.87 -2.74
N THR A 235 7.60 -29.90 -1.42
CA THR A 235 6.62 -29.52 -0.40
C THR A 235 7.27 -28.57 0.59
N ILE A 236 6.47 -27.70 1.21
CA ILE A 236 6.99 -26.76 2.21
C ILE A 236 7.27 -27.51 3.52
N ILE A 237 6.35 -28.37 3.94
CA ILE A 237 6.42 -29.09 5.21
C ILE A 237 7.07 -30.46 4.96
N ASN A 238 8.37 -30.54 5.24
CA ASN A 238 9.15 -31.77 5.18
C ASN A 238 10.23 -31.76 6.27
N ALA A 239 10.82 -32.93 6.55
CA ALA A 239 11.78 -33.10 7.65
C ALA A 239 12.97 -32.11 7.57
N ASP A 240 13.45 -31.79 6.37
CA ASP A 240 14.59 -30.90 6.16
C ASP A 240 14.25 -29.43 6.43
N ASN A 241 13.02 -29.03 6.15
CA ASN A 241 12.54 -27.65 6.33
C ASN A 241 11.99 -27.39 7.73
N ILE A 242 11.62 -28.42 8.50
CA ILE A 242 11.05 -28.27 9.85
C ILE A 242 11.87 -27.34 10.75
N PRO A 243 13.21 -27.48 10.89
CA PRO A 243 13.99 -26.59 11.74
C PRO A 243 13.86 -25.12 11.34
N LYS A 244 13.86 -24.84 10.03
CA LYS A 244 13.71 -23.47 9.50
C LYS A 244 12.30 -22.94 9.74
N LEU A 245 11.27 -23.77 9.54
CA LEU A 245 9.87 -23.42 9.84
C LEU A 245 9.71 -23.07 11.31
N THR A 246 10.27 -23.86 12.21
CA THR A 246 10.22 -23.59 13.66
C THR A 246 10.82 -22.23 14.00
N GLU A 247 11.96 -21.85 13.41
CA GLU A 247 12.54 -20.52 13.65
C GLU A 247 11.66 -19.39 13.11
N VAL A 248 11.06 -19.55 11.92
CA VAL A 248 10.07 -18.58 11.39
C VAL A 248 8.86 -18.45 12.32
N LEU A 249 8.34 -19.57 12.85
CA LEU A 249 7.23 -19.58 13.80
C LEU A 249 7.60 -18.87 15.10
N LYS A 250 8.81 -19.07 15.63
CA LYS A 250 9.33 -18.35 16.81
C LYS A 250 9.44 -16.85 16.55
N MET A 251 9.94 -16.45 15.37
CA MET A 251 10.02 -15.04 14.97
C MET A 251 8.63 -14.41 14.92
N ALA A 252 7.66 -15.10 14.31
CA ALA A 252 6.28 -14.65 14.22
C ALA A 252 5.61 -14.55 15.60
N ALA A 253 5.82 -15.52 16.48
CA ALA A 253 5.29 -15.49 17.84
C ALA A 253 5.87 -14.33 18.67
N ARG A 254 7.16 -14.01 18.48
CA ARG A 254 7.81 -12.88 19.15
C ARG A 254 7.27 -11.52 18.67
N SER A 255 6.92 -11.39 17.39
CA SER A 255 6.43 -10.13 16.85
C SER A 255 5.03 -9.77 17.37
N VAL A 256 4.15 -10.76 17.57
CA VAL A 256 2.77 -10.57 18.06
C VAL A 256 2.58 -10.83 19.56
N LYS A 257 3.68 -11.00 20.32
CA LYS A 257 3.62 -11.36 21.74
C LYS A 257 2.74 -10.43 22.58
N LYS A 258 2.67 -9.14 22.22
CA LYS A 258 1.85 -8.14 22.93
C LYS A 258 0.38 -8.17 22.54
N GLU A 259 0.09 -8.56 21.30
CA GLU A 259 -1.25 -8.57 20.73
C GLU A 259 -2.01 -9.85 21.10
N CYS A 260 -1.31 -10.90 21.54
CA CYS A 260 -1.88 -12.19 21.92
C CYS A 260 -2.76 -12.81 20.82
N VAL A 261 -2.40 -12.58 19.56
CA VAL A 261 -3.08 -13.12 18.38
C VAL A 261 -2.29 -14.25 17.74
N LEU A 262 -2.97 -15.17 17.07
CA LEU A 262 -2.33 -16.19 16.24
C LEU A 262 -1.75 -15.53 14.98
N PRO A 263 -0.42 -15.63 14.71
CA PRO A 263 0.13 -15.07 13.48
C PRO A 263 -0.46 -15.78 12.24
N ALA A 264 -0.79 -15.00 11.20
CA ALA A 264 -1.39 -15.51 9.97
C ALA A 264 -0.58 -16.66 9.33
N VAL A 265 0.75 -16.55 9.35
CA VAL A 265 1.67 -17.56 8.83
C VAL A 265 1.48 -18.92 9.50
N VAL A 266 1.16 -18.95 10.80
CA VAL A 266 0.91 -20.19 11.54
C VAL A 266 -0.39 -20.83 11.07
N LEU A 267 -1.44 -20.02 10.91
CA LEU A 267 -2.75 -20.49 10.45
C LEU A 267 -2.68 -21.04 9.02
N ASP A 268 -1.97 -20.36 8.12
CA ASP A 268 -1.87 -20.79 6.74
C ASP A 268 -0.95 -22.01 6.57
N LEU A 269 0.10 -22.14 7.39
CA LEU A 269 0.88 -23.37 7.51
C LEU A 269 0.04 -24.56 8.01
N LEU A 270 -0.82 -24.33 8.99
CA LEU A 270 -1.73 -25.36 9.49
C LEU A 270 -2.67 -25.85 8.38
N LYS A 271 -3.29 -24.93 7.64
CA LYS A 271 -4.13 -25.27 6.48
C LYS A 271 -3.33 -26.02 5.41
N LEU A 272 -2.09 -25.60 5.14
CA LEU A 272 -1.23 -26.27 4.17
C LEU A 272 -0.86 -27.69 4.62
N SER A 273 -0.60 -27.90 5.91
CA SER A 273 -0.26 -29.22 6.46
C SER A 273 -1.37 -30.24 6.27
N LEU A 274 -2.63 -29.79 6.29
CA LEU A 274 -3.78 -30.64 5.99
C LEU A 274 -3.88 -30.98 4.50
N LYS A 275 -3.47 -30.07 3.62
CA LYS A 275 -3.46 -30.30 2.16
C LYS A 275 -2.32 -31.20 1.70
N GLU A 276 -1.15 -31.09 2.34
CA GLU A 276 0.05 -31.88 2.02
C GLU A 276 0.08 -33.24 2.75
N ASP A 277 -0.96 -33.58 3.52
CA ASP A 277 -0.99 -34.77 4.41
C ASP A 277 0.23 -34.85 5.36
N SER A 278 0.71 -33.68 5.78
CA SER A 278 1.92 -33.50 6.60
C SER A 278 1.61 -32.98 8.00
N PHE A 279 0.33 -32.97 8.39
CA PHE A 279 -0.14 -32.47 9.68
C PHE A 279 0.58 -33.11 10.87
N GLN A 280 0.73 -34.44 10.88
CA GLN A 280 1.41 -35.14 11.98
C GLN A 280 2.87 -34.71 12.11
N LEU A 281 3.56 -34.51 10.99
CA LEU A 281 4.94 -34.03 10.99
C LEU A 281 5.01 -32.59 11.50
N PHE A 282 4.17 -31.71 10.98
CA PHE A 282 4.12 -30.30 11.37
C PHE A 282 3.79 -30.13 12.85
N TRP A 283 2.71 -30.77 13.31
CA TRP A 283 2.22 -30.63 14.68
C TRP A 283 3.23 -31.18 15.70
N ASN A 284 3.75 -32.40 15.48
CA ASN A 284 4.66 -33.01 16.44
C ASN A 284 6.05 -32.35 16.41
N LYS A 285 6.60 -32.06 15.22
CA LYS A 285 7.98 -31.58 15.11
C LYS A 285 8.14 -30.06 15.16
N ALA A 286 7.28 -29.31 14.48
CA ALA A 286 7.39 -27.85 14.49
C ALA A 286 6.70 -27.24 15.73
N ILE A 287 5.50 -27.71 16.08
CA ILE A 287 4.72 -27.13 17.18
C ILE A 287 5.13 -27.72 18.54
N ILE A 288 4.97 -29.03 18.74
CA ILE A 288 5.25 -29.63 20.06
C ILE A 288 6.75 -29.58 20.36
N ASP A 289 7.59 -30.23 19.55
CA ASP A 289 9.04 -30.32 19.80
C ASP A 289 9.74 -28.95 19.63
N GLY A 290 9.25 -28.12 18.70
CA GLY A 290 9.95 -26.89 18.30
C GLY A 290 9.52 -25.61 19.02
N MET A 291 8.22 -25.48 19.33
CA MET A 291 7.64 -24.26 19.91
C MET A 291 7.27 -24.43 21.39
N LEU A 292 6.70 -25.59 21.77
CA LEU A 292 6.14 -25.81 23.11
C LEU A 292 7.11 -26.49 24.08
N LYS A 293 8.05 -27.30 23.56
CA LYS A 293 9.05 -27.95 24.40
C LYS A 293 9.98 -26.89 24.99
N GLU A 294 9.85 -26.68 26.30
CA GLU A 294 10.74 -25.77 27.04
C GLU A 294 12.19 -26.18 26.80
N GLN A 295 13.05 -25.22 26.45
CA GLN A 295 14.48 -25.46 26.55
C GLN A 295 14.80 -25.61 28.04
N PRO A 296 15.53 -26.66 28.46
CA PRO A 296 15.94 -26.78 29.85
C PRO A 296 16.67 -25.49 30.23
N GLY A 297 16.08 -24.72 31.14
CA GLY A 297 16.72 -23.54 31.71
C GLY A 297 18.03 -23.97 32.39
N PRO A 298 18.95 -23.02 32.66
CA PRO A 298 20.18 -23.37 33.36
C PRO A 298 19.77 -23.98 34.70
N THR A 299 20.05 -25.28 34.85
CA THR A 299 19.98 -25.98 36.13
C THR A 299 20.84 -25.19 37.12
N GLN A 300 20.18 -24.63 38.14
CA GLN A 300 20.83 -24.06 39.32
C GLN A 300 21.70 -25.10 40.02
#